data_AF-A0A6C0DW72-F1
#
_entry.id   AF-A0A6C0DW72-F1
#
_cell.length_a   1.000
_cell.length_b   1.000
_cell.length_c   1.000
_cell.angle_alpha   90.00
_cell.angle_beta   90.00
_cell.angle_gamma   90.00
#
_symmetry.space_group_name_H-M   'P 1'
#
loop_
_entity.id
_entity.type
_entity.pdbx_description
1 polymer ?
#
loop_
_entity_poly.entity_id
_entity_poly.type
_entity_poly.pdbx_seq_one_letter_code
_entity_poly.pdbx_strand_id
1 'polypeptide(L)' 'MPQYNIGDRVDRIEDREVTGATIIAIQETINETINETIVELQYDEGGSGWWPTTSIKPIGT' A
#
# COMPACT_ATOMS: atom_id res chain seq x y z
N MET A 1 -13.86 -3.74 -2.04
CA MET A 1 -12.38 -3.69 -1.88
C MET A 1 -12.11 -3.47 -0.40
N PRO A 2 -11.07 -4.10 0.20
CA PRO A 2 -10.71 -3.79 1.58
C PRO A 2 -10.45 -2.28 1.70
N GLN A 3 -11.05 -1.66 2.71
CA GLN A 3 -10.82 -0.26 3.01
C GLN A 3 -9.51 -0.15 3.77
N TYR A 4 -8.53 0.53 3.18
CA TYR A 4 -7.24 0.82 3.80
C TYR A 4 -7.29 2.16 4.53
N ASN A 5 -6.64 2.25 5.69
CA ASN A 5 -6.48 3.45 6.49
C ASN A 5 -4.99 3.76 6.73
N ILE A 6 -4.70 5.03 7.00
CA ILE A 6 -3.37 5.43 7.45
C ILE A 6 -3.09 4.75 8.80
N GLY A 7 -1.93 4.13 8.93
CA GLY A 7 -1.53 3.31 10.07
C GLY A 7 -1.74 1.81 9.87
N ASP A 8 -2.48 1.38 8.84
CA ASP A 8 -2.67 -0.04 8.57
C ASP A 8 -1.34 -0.72 8.21
N ARG A 9 -1.17 -1.93 8.74
CA ARG A 9 -0.05 -2.81 8.41
C ARG A 9 -0.38 -3.65 7.19
N VAL A 10 0.52 -3.61 6.21
CA VAL A 10 0.36 -4.30 4.93
C VAL A 10 1.64 -4.98 4.52
N ASP A 11 1.49 -6.08 3.78
CA ASP A 11 2.55 -6.71 3.03
C ASP A 11 2.46 -6.26 1.57
N ARG A 12 3.60 -6.12 0.92
CA ARG A 12 3.68 -5.90 -0.52
C ARG A 12 3.63 -7.23 -1.26
N ILE A 13 2.90 -7.28 -2.36
CA ILE A 13 2.84 -8.45 -3.25
C ILE A 13 4.00 -8.33 -4.24
N GLU A 14 5.17 -8.86 -3.85
CA GLU A 14 6.41 -8.83 -4.63
C GLU A 14 7.06 -10.23 -4.68
N ASP A 15 7.91 -10.48 -5.67
CA ASP A 15 8.65 -11.75 -5.83
C ASP A 15 9.91 -11.86 -4.95
N ARG A 16 9.95 -11.10 -3.84
CA ARG A 16 11.07 -11.06 -2.89
C ARG A 16 10.55 -11.11 -1.47
N GLU A 17 11.38 -11.59 -0.54
CA GLU A 17 11.06 -11.50 0.88
C GLU A 17 11.02 -10.03 1.33
N VAL A 18 9.94 -9.66 2.00
CA VAL A 18 9.70 -8.31 2.55
C VAL A 18 9.29 -8.42 4.01
N THR A 19 9.67 -7.43 4.81
CA THR A 19 9.40 -7.39 6.26
C THR A 19 8.03 -6.80 6.62
N GLY A 20 7.36 -6.18 5.65
CA GLY A 20 6.08 -5.48 5.82
C GLY A 20 6.23 -3.96 5.65
N ALA A 21 5.10 -3.27 5.65
CA ALA A 21 5.05 -1.82 5.54
C ALA A 21 3.81 -1.24 6.23
N THR A 22 3.85 0.05 6.53
CA THR A 22 2.74 0.81 7.12
C THR A 22 2.24 1.84 6.13
N ILE A 23 0.92 1.97 5.98
CA ILE A 23 0.33 3.05 5.17
C ILE A 23 0.53 4.39 5.88
N ILE A 24 1.17 5.34 5.22
CA ILE A 24 1.40 6.70 5.74
C ILE A 24 0.61 7.77 4.97
N ALA A 25 0.19 7.50 3.74
CA ALA A 25 -0.66 8.38 2.96
C ALA A 25 -1.56 7.56 2.01
N ILE A 26 -2.71 8.14 1.65
CA ILE A 26 -3.67 7.54 0.71
C ILE A 26 -4.04 8.61 -0.33
N GLN A 27 -3.99 8.25 -1.59
CA GLN A 27 -4.38 9.11 -2.69
C GLN A 27 -5.27 8.34 -3.68
N GLU A 28 -6.40 8.93 -4.04
CA GLU A 28 -7.24 8.44 -5.12
C GLU A 28 -6.71 8.99 -6.44
N THR A 29 -6.28 8.10 -7.34
CA THR A 29 -5.91 8.49 -8.70
C THR A 29 -7.09 8.21 -9.61
N ILE A 30 -7.75 9.28 -10.03
CA ILE A 30 -8.82 9.26 -11.02
C ILE A 30 -8.25 9.85 -12.30
N ASN A 31 -7.99 9.01 -13.30
CA ASN A 31 -7.73 9.48 -14.66
C ASN A 31 -8.77 8.87 -15.63
N GLU A 32 -8.86 9.40 -16.85
CA GLU A 32 -9.88 9.00 -17.83
C GLU A 32 -9.83 7.49 -18.20
N THR A 33 -8.77 6.79 -17.82
CA THR A 33 -8.51 5.38 -18.17
C THR A 33 -8.49 4.44 -16.95
N ILE A 34 -8.21 4.96 -15.75
CA ILE A 34 -7.98 4.17 -14.54
C ILE A 34 -8.53 4.91 -13.33
N ASN A 35 -9.41 4.23 -12.59
CA ASN A 35 -9.79 4.61 -11.23
C ASN A 35 -9.07 3.67 -10.27
N GLU A 36 -7.94 4.11 -9.70
CA GLU A 36 -7.15 3.30 -8.78
C GLU A 36 -6.74 4.11 -7.54
N THR A 37 -6.90 3.51 -6.37
CA THR A 37 -6.37 4.05 -5.12
C THR A 37 -4.92 3.60 -4.98
N ILE A 38 -4.02 4.57 -4.78
CA ILE A 38 -2.62 4.35 -4.45
C ILE A 38 -2.38 4.77 -3.00
N VAL A 39 -1.42 4.13 -2.34
CA VAL A 39 -1.03 4.40 -0.96
C VAL A 39 0.48 4.57 -0.87
N GLU A 40 0.93 5.48 -0.02
CA GLU A 40 2.34 5.57 0.33
C GLU A 40 2.61 4.66 1.52
N LEU A 41 3.61 3.82 1.36
CA LEU A 41 4.04 2.85 2.34
C LEU A 41 5.36 3.30 2.96
N GLN A 42 5.44 3.32 4.28
CA GLN A 42 6.70 3.34 5.03
C GLN A 42 7.18 1.91 5.22
N TYR A 43 8.34 1.58 4.66
CA TYR A 43 8.89 0.22 4.72
C TYR A 43 9.60 -0.03 6.06
N ASP A 44 9.55 -1.27 6.54
CA ASP A 44 10.24 -1.67 7.76
C ASP A 44 11.77 -1.68 7.61
N GLU A 45 12.24 -2.00 6.41
CA GLU A 45 13.66 -1.91 6.01
C GLU A 45 14.15 -0.46 5.81
N GLY A 46 13.25 0.53 5.92
CA GLY A 46 13.51 1.94 5.71
C GLY A 46 13.14 2.44 4.32
N GLY A 47 12.89 3.76 4.23
CA GLY A 47 12.41 4.42 3.01
C GLY A 47 10.89 4.33 2.82
N SER A 48 10.37 5.01 1.81
CA SER A 48 8.95 4.98 1.46
C SER A 48 8.73 4.84 -0.05
N GLY A 49 7.50 4.49 -0.44
CA GLY A 49 7.10 4.53 -1.84
C GLY A 49 5.61 4.34 -2.06
N TRP A 50 5.16 4.70 -3.25
CA TRP A 50 3.76 4.65 -3.66
C TRP A 50 3.42 3.33 -4.32
N TRP A 51 2.35 2.71 -3.87
CA TRP A 51 1.89 1.40 -4.30
C TRP A 51 0.41 1.43 -4.61
N PRO A 52 -0.06 0.74 -5.67
CA PRO A 52 -1.48 0.54 -5.87
C PRO A 52 -2.02 -0.40 -4.80
N THR A 53 -3.25 -0.14 -4.34
CA THR A 53 -3.93 -0.97 -3.33
C THR A 53 -4.15 -2.42 -3.79
N THR A 54 -4.07 -2.68 -5.10
CA THR A 54 -4.12 -4.00 -5.72
C THR A 54 -2.83 -4.82 -5.54
N SER A 55 -1.70 -4.17 -5.22
CA SER A 55 -0.38 -4.80 -5.02
C SER A 55 0.02 -4.93 -3.55
N ILE A 56 -0.93 -4.77 -2.63
CA ILE A 56 -0.71 -4.92 -1.19
C ILE A 56 -1.80 -5.80 -0.57
N LYS A 57 -1.49 -6.40 0.57
CA LYS A 57 -2.42 -7.19 1.37
C LYS A 57 -2.34 -6.78 2.84
N PRO A 58 -3.45 -6.69 3.57
CA PRO A 58 -3.41 -6.42 5.01
C PRO A 58 -2.71 -7.55 5.77
N ILE A 59 -1.85 -7.20 6.72
CA ILE A 59 -1.31 -8.12 7.72
C ILE A 59 -2.25 -7.98 8.93
N GLY A 60 -2.98 -9.06 9.24
CA GLY A 60 -4.03 -9.19 10.27
C GLY A 60 -4.23 -8.02 11.26
N THR A 61 -5.47 -7.52 11.32
CA THR A 61 -6.00 -6.66 12.40
C THR A 61 -5.92 -7.31 13.78
#